data_AF-A0A2M6XWF1-F1
#
_entry.id   AF-A0A2M6XWF1-F1
#
_cell.length_a   1.000
_cell.length_b   1.000
_cell.length_c   1.000
_cell.angle_alpha   90.00
_cell.angle_beta   90.00
_cell.angle_gamma   90.00
#
_symmetry.space_group_name_H-M   'P 1'
#
loop_
_entity.id
_entity.type
_entity.pdbx_description
1 polymer ?
#
loop_
_entity_poly.entity_id
_entity_poly.type
_entity_poly.pdbx_seq_one_letter_code
_entity_poly.pdbx_strand_id
1 'polypeptide(L)' 'AKKTVKVPALSVVSSRDGFRRGGRAWAKGETVVALSDLGKEQIAQIKGEALLSVTDTEIEVEVSA' A
#
# COMPACT_ATOMS: atom_id res chain seq x y z
N ALA A 1 0.37 -20.21 -19.56
CA ALA A 1 -0.62 -20.23 -18.45
C ALA A 1 -0.36 -19.01 -17.59
N LYS A 2 -1.39 -18.23 -17.21
CA LYS A 2 -1.22 -17.13 -16.27
C LYS A 2 -0.95 -17.71 -14.88
N LYS A 3 0.13 -17.27 -14.22
CA LYS A 3 0.47 -17.70 -12.87
C LYS A 3 0.12 -16.58 -11.91
N THR A 4 -0.69 -16.88 -10.90
CA THR A 4 -0.97 -15.96 -9.80
C THR A 4 0.04 -16.20 -8.68
N VAL A 5 0.58 -15.12 -8.13
CA VAL A 5 1.51 -15.15 -6.99
C VAL A 5 0.97 -14.19 -5.94
N LYS A 6 0.95 -14.64 -4.67
CA LYS A 6 0.63 -13.76 -3.54
C LYS A 6 1.87 -12.93 -3.21
N VAL A 7 1.69 -11.61 -3.13
CA VAL A 7 2.76 -10.68 -2.74
C VAL A 7 2.30 -9.82 -1.55
N PRO A 8 3.22 -9.44 -0.66
CA PRO A 8 2.88 -8.58 0.46
C PRO A 8 2.53 -7.16 0.00
N ALA A 9 1.57 -6.56 0.67
CA ALA A 9 1.01 -5.25 0.37
C ALA A 9 0.63 -4.50 1.66
N LEU A 10 0.38 -3.20 1.53
CA LEU A 10 -0.29 -2.39 2.54
C LEU A 10 -1.70 -2.03 2.05
N SER A 11 -2.70 -2.30 2.89
CA SER A 11 -3.99 -1.63 2.81
C SER A 11 -3.90 -0.33 3.63
N VAL A 12 -4.19 0.80 2.99
CA VAL A 12 -4.06 2.12 3.60
C VAL A 12 -5.34 2.92 3.41
N VAL A 13 -5.84 3.49 4.50
CA VAL A 13 -6.97 4.42 4.54
C VAL A 13 -6.52 5.70 5.24
N SER A 14 -6.81 6.87 4.68
CA SER A 14 -6.55 8.14 5.38
C SER A 14 -7.78 8.68 6.08
N SER A 15 -7.59 9.26 7.27
CA SER A 15 -8.62 10.04 7.95
C SER A 15 -8.92 11.37 7.24
N ARG A 16 -7.96 11.90 6.47
CA ARG A 16 -8.08 13.14 5.71
C ARG A 16 -7.90 12.87 4.22
N ASP A 17 -8.96 13.11 3.46
CA ASP A 17 -8.94 12.91 2.01
C ASP A 17 -7.85 13.78 1.35
N GLY A 18 -7.06 13.17 0.47
CA GLY A 18 -5.94 13.82 -0.21
C GLY A 18 -4.69 14.05 0.65
N PHE A 19 -4.61 13.50 1.87
CA PHE A 19 -3.42 13.61 2.71
C PHE A 19 -2.20 12.92 2.08
N ARG A 20 -1.02 13.54 2.16
CA ARG A 20 0.20 13.09 1.45
C ARG A 20 1.26 12.57 2.41
N ARG A 21 1.73 11.34 2.17
CA ARG A 21 2.82 10.70 2.92
C ARG A 21 3.45 9.57 2.09
N GLY A 22 4.73 9.28 2.26
CA GLY A 22 5.40 8.21 1.53
C GLY A 22 5.41 8.44 0.01
N GLY A 23 5.48 9.70 -0.43
CA GLY A 23 5.50 10.06 -1.85
C GLY A 23 4.16 9.99 -2.59
N ARG A 24 3.04 9.69 -1.91
CA ARG A 24 1.72 9.61 -2.55
C ARG A 24 0.60 10.26 -1.73
N ALA A 25 -0.51 10.55 -2.40
CA ALA A 25 -1.74 11.02 -1.76
C ALA A 25 -2.63 9.83 -1.42
N TRP A 26 -3.31 9.92 -0.29
CA TRP A 26 -4.20 8.90 0.25
C TRP A 26 -5.62 9.43 0.34
N ALA A 27 -6.58 8.59 -0.02
CA ALA A 27 -7.99 8.89 0.07
C ALA A 27 -8.59 8.37 1.38
N LYS A 28 -9.82 8.78 1.67
CA LYS A 28 -10.65 8.11 2.70
C LYS A 28 -11.06 6.68 2.31
N GLY A 29 -10.96 6.34 1.02
CA GLY A 29 -11.18 4.98 0.54
C GLY A 29 -9.95 4.09 0.72
N GLU A 30 -10.19 2.79 0.87
CA GLU A 30 -9.12 1.80 0.92
C GLU A 30 -8.27 1.85 -0.35
N THR A 31 -6.96 1.98 -0.16
CA THR A 31 -5.97 1.87 -1.23
C THR A 31 -5.00 0.76 -0.88
N VAL A 32 -4.97 -0.28 -1.71
CA VAL A 32 -4.02 -1.39 -1.56
C VAL A 32 -2.83 -1.15 -2.48
N VAL A 33 -1.61 -1.28 -1.94
CA VAL A 33 -0.37 -1.16 -2.70
C VAL A 33 0.61 -2.25 -2.33
N ALA A 34 1.19 -2.89 -3.34
CA ALA A 34 2.25 -3.87 -3.15
C ALA A 34 3.48 -3.23 -2.49
N LEU A 35 4.12 -3.96 -1.59
CA LEU A 35 5.36 -3.47 -0.96
C LEU A 35 6.49 -3.28 -1.97
N SER A 36 6.45 -3.98 -3.11
CA SER A 36 7.40 -3.80 -4.21
C SER A 36 7.35 -2.41 -4.84
N ASP A 37 6.20 -1.72 -4.74
CA ASP A 37 6.00 -0.40 -5.32
C ASP A 37 6.43 0.73 -4.35
N LEU A 38 6.87 0.37 -3.14
CA LEU A 38 7.26 1.29 -2.09
C LEU A 38 8.71 1.05 -1.66
N GLY A 39 9.48 2.14 -1.55
CA GLY A 39 10.78 2.12 -0.91
C GLY A 39 10.66 1.87 0.60
N LYS A 40 11.72 1.33 1.22
CA LYS A 40 11.77 1.08 2.68
C LYS A 40 11.45 2.32 3.52
N GLU A 41 11.97 3.47 3.11
CA GLU A 41 11.70 4.75 3.77
C GLU A 41 10.24 5.18 3.61
N GLN A 42 9.63 4.96 2.45
CA GLN A 42 8.22 5.27 2.22
C GLN A 42 7.33 4.39 3.11
N ILE A 43 7.63 3.10 3.20
CA ILE A 43 6.92 2.17 4.09
C ILE A 43 7.00 2.65 5.54
N ALA A 44 8.19 3.03 6.01
CA ALA A 44 8.37 3.55 7.37
C ALA A 44 7.56 4.83 7.60
N GLN A 45 7.57 5.77 6.64
CA GLN A 45 6.79 6.99 6.72
C GLN A 45 5.27 6.75 6.73
N ILE A 46 4.79 5.74 6.01
CA ILE A 46 3.37 5.37 5.93
C ILE A 46 2.93 4.71 7.23
N LYS A 47 3.67 3.69 7.70
CA LYS A 47 3.34 2.95 8.94
C LYS A 47 3.44 3.80 10.21
N GLY A 48 4.32 4.81 10.22
CA GLY A 48 4.51 5.71 11.35
C GLY A 48 3.58 6.93 11.37
N GLU A 49 2.62 7.03 10.46
CA GLU A 49 1.77 8.23 10.33
C GLU A 49 0.40 8.03 10.97
N ALA A 50 0.08 8.88 11.95
CA ALA A 50 -1.16 8.79 12.73
C ALA A 50 -2.44 9.08 11.92
N LEU A 51 -2.33 9.83 10.82
CA LEU A 51 -3.46 10.12 9.93
C LEU A 51 -3.75 9.00 8.91
N LEU A 52 -2.97 7.92 8.95
CA LEU A 52 -3.16 6.74 8.11
C LEU A 52 -3.48 5.52 9.00
N SER A 53 -4.55 4.81 8.64
CA SER A 53 -4.77 3.44 9.11
C SER A 53 -4.11 2.51 8.10
N VAL A 54 -3.16 1.69 8.57
CA VAL A 54 -2.33 0.85 7.72
C VAL A 54 -2.39 -0.58 8.22
N THR A 55 -2.69 -1.51 7.32
CA THR A 55 -2.74 -2.94 7.59
C THR A 55 -1.86 -3.69 6.60
N ASP A 56 -0.97 -4.55 7.10
CA ASP A 56 -0.22 -5.49 6.26
C ASP A 56 -1.19 -6.55 5.70
N THR A 57 -1.14 -6.77 4.38
CA THR A 57 -2.02 -7.70 3.65
C THR A 57 -1.25 -8.41 2.54
N GLU A 58 -1.91 -9.33 1.85
CA GLU A 58 -1.39 -10.00 0.65
C GLU A 58 -2.36 -9.81 -0.51
N ILE A 59 -1.83 -9.58 -1.71
CA ILE A 59 -2.62 -9.51 -2.95
C ILE A 59 -2.14 -10.53 -3.96
N GLU A 60 -3.07 -11.03 -4.77
CA GLU A 60 -2.75 -11.91 -5.90
C GLU A 60 -2.39 -11.07 -7.12
N VAL A 61 -1.18 -11.25 -7.63
CA VAL A 61 -0.70 -10.58 -8.84
C VAL A 61 -0.53 -11.62 -9.93
N GLU A 62 -1.05 -11.33 -11.12
CA GLU A 62 -0.79 -12.13 -12.31
C GLU A 62 0.62 -11.81 -12.85
N VAL A 63 1.49 -12.81 -12.86
CA VAL A 63 2.81 -12.71 -13.50
C VAL A 63 2.78 -13.48 -14.80
N SER A 64 3.10 -12.80 -15.90
CA SER A 64 3.29 -13.45 -17.21
C SER A 64 4.73 -13.92 -17.32
N ALA A 65 4.92 -15.22 -17.53
CA ALA A 65 6.21 -15.86 -17.74
C ALA A 65 6.70 -15.66 -19.19
#